data_AF-A0A976QDR5-F1
#
_entry.id   AF-A0A976QDR5-F1
#
_cell.length_a   1.000
_cell.length_b   1.000
_cell.length_c   1.000
_cell.angle_alpha   90.00
_cell.angle_beta   90.00
_cell.angle_gamma   90.00
#
_symmetry.space_group_name_H-M   'P 1'
#
loop_
_entity.id
_entity.type
_entity.pdbx_description
1 polymer ?
#
loop_
_entity_poly.entity_id
_entity_poly.type
_entity_poly.pdbx_seq_one_letter_code
_entity_poly.pdbx_strand_id
1 'polypeptide(L)'
;MSLNAPRKSPNRSGHCDHRRVCLWVTWLFVPCIFGMVGEASADLPILRIDDYEKATCNAIQSQSMLLVSIEPNCTSIDADDVVGQWLDQEAIQKLFLNSQTPWIFCRIAITDTIHLDGSKTRLVDHPSLAELRHGPGIFVVDYAHDDPAINARIVSILPRTPGKFYQFSPSHMNEIATLPPGTLTQRSMILAVRIHPEHPKSILGTLDPILVEEAQSHSLYQAQIGKQGHHNWHVRSRRILSKILFPGSHPTEIVAQSWEHQDLLDSCVDCVHSWRHSPGHWNAVKSLQTRFGYDIRRGKNNVWYATGIMFR
;
A
#
# COMPACT_ATOMS: atom_id res chain seq x y z
N MET A 1 -9.65 20.74 -6.92
CA MET A 1 -8.54 20.73 -5.93
C MET A 1 -7.94 19.33 -5.98
N SER A 2 -6.66 19.22 -6.33
CA SER A 2 -6.06 18.06 -6.99
C SER A 2 -5.52 17.02 -6.00
N LEU A 3 -5.83 15.73 -6.19
CA LEU A 3 -5.19 14.55 -5.54
C LEU A 3 -3.71 14.35 -5.95
N ASN A 4 -3.01 15.46 -6.22
CA ASN A 4 -1.59 15.57 -6.45
C ASN A 4 -1.16 16.93 -5.87
N ALA A 5 -0.37 16.92 -4.80
CA ALA A 5 0.20 18.14 -4.25
C ALA A 5 1.17 18.77 -5.28
N PRO A 6 1.08 20.08 -5.57
CA PRO A 6 2.07 20.77 -6.40
C PRO A 6 3.37 20.97 -5.61
N ARG A 7 4.50 20.74 -6.29
CA ARG A 7 5.86 21.04 -5.80
C ARG A 7 5.93 22.52 -5.35
N LYS A 8 6.31 22.77 -4.10
CA LYS A 8 6.71 24.11 -3.64
C LYS A 8 8.06 24.48 -4.26
N SER A 9 8.09 25.58 -5.01
CA SER A 9 9.31 26.39 -5.17
C SER A 9 9.18 27.64 -4.28
N PRO A 10 10.28 28.18 -3.74
CA PRO A 10 10.22 29.16 -2.68
C PRO A 10 10.13 30.57 -3.26
N ASN A 11 9.06 31.31 -2.94
CA ASN A 11 9.23 32.74 -2.71
C ASN A 11 8.11 33.37 -1.88
N ARG A 12 8.53 34.41 -1.18
CA ARG A 12 7.94 35.07 -0.02
C ARG A 12 6.62 35.81 -0.32
N SER A 13 5.74 35.83 0.67
CA SER A 13 5.25 37.02 1.41
C SER A 13 3.75 36.96 1.74
N GLY A 14 3.40 37.45 2.94
CA GLY A 14 2.01 37.64 3.41
C GLY A 14 1.71 36.86 4.70
N HIS A 15 2.33 37.22 5.84
CA HIS A 15 1.68 37.94 6.95
C HIS A 15 0.54 37.17 7.63
N CYS A 16 0.86 36.54 8.77
CA CYS A 16 -0.05 36.45 9.90
C CYS A 16 0.72 36.90 11.15
N ASP A 17 0.22 37.98 11.75
CA ASP A 17 0.78 38.75 12.84
C ASP A 17 0.33 38.16 14.18
N HIS A 18 1.27 37.73 15.03
CA HIS A 18 1.02 37.56 16.46
C HIS A 18 2.16 38.15 17.28
N ARG A 19 1.75 39.18 18.03
CA ARG A 19 2.49 39.97 19.01
C ARG A 19 3.36 39.12 19.94
N ARG A 20 4.62 39.53 20.05
CA ARG A 20 5.56 39.14 21.10
C ARG A 20 5.13 39.71 22.44
N VAL A 21 5.03 38.86 23.45
CA VAL A 21 5.19 39.27 24.86
C VAL A 21 6.36 38.46 25.41
N CYS A 22 7.47 39.15 25.66
CA CYS A 22 8.61 38.63 26.42
C CYS A 22 8.25 38.61 27.90
N LEU A 23 8.29 37.44 28.53
CA LEU A 23 8.37 37.31 29.98
C LEU A 23 9.56 36.43 30.30
N TRP A 24 10.52 37.04 31.00
CA TRP A 24 11.69 36.41 31.57
C TRP A 24 11.26 35.42 32.65
N VAL A 25 11.71 34.17 32.55
CA VAL A 25 11.60 33.20 33.65
C VAL A 25 13.01 32.75 34.03
N THR A 26 13.36 33.08 35.26
CA THR A 26 14.58 32.73 35.98
C THR A 26 14.70 31.21 36.14
N TRP A 27 15.88 30.69 35.85
CA TRP A 27 16.27 29.30 36.07
C TRP A 27 16.37 28.99 37.57
N LEU A 28 15.51 28.12 38.08
CA LEU A 28 15.71 27.42 39.36
C LEU A 28 15.95 25.95 39.05
N PHE A 29 17.19 25.52 39.27
CA PHE A 29 17.61 24.12 39.27
C PHE A 29 16.91 23.37 40.40
N VAL A 30 16.13 22.34 40.07
CA VAL A 30 15.65 21.32 41.00
C VAL A 30 16.14 19.96 40.47
N PRO A 31 16.90 19.17 41.25
CA PRO A 31 17.35 17.86 40.81
C PRO A 31 16.21 16.84 41.02
N CYS A 32 15.56 16.42 39.95
CA CYS A 32 14.58 15.33 39.99
C CYS A 32 15.21 14.04 39.45
N ILE A 33 15.51 13.18 40.42
CA ILE A 33 15.50 11.71 40.42
C ILE A 33 15.12 11.07 39.08
N PHE A 34 16.06 10.30 38.53
CA PHE A 34 15.86 9.34 37.44
C PHE A 34 14.75 8.34 37.80
N GLY A 35 13.53 8.65 37.41
CA GLY A 35 12.46 7.68 37.24
C GLY A 35 12.41 7.31 35.77
N MET A 36 12.79 6.07 35.43
CA MET A 36 12.40 5.48 34.16
C MET A 36 10.88 5.35 34.14
N VAL A 37 10.20 6.37 33.61
CA VAL A 37 8.85 6.21 33.12
C VAL A 37 9.00 5.53 31.77
N GLY A 38 8.78 4.22 31.75
CA GLY A 38 8.30 3.59 30.53
C GLY A 38 6.97 4.28 30.22
N GLU A 39 6.95 5.11 29.18
CA GLU A 39 5.70 5.56 28.60
C GLU A 39 4.98 4.32 28.10
N ALA A 40 4.04 3.83 28.90
CA ALA A 40 2.94 3.06 28.38
C ALA A 40 2.24 3.97 27.36
N SER A 41 2.54 3.77 26.07
CA SER A 41 1.69 4.26 25.00
C SER A 41 0.28 3.78 25.33
N ALA A 42 -0.60 4.70 25.72
CA ALA A 42 -2.00 4.38 25.82
C ALA A 42 -2.42 3.96 24.41
N ASP A 43 -2.84 2.70 24.24
CA ASP A 43 -3.43 2.17 23.01
C ASP A 43 -4.74 2.94 22.73
N LEU A 44 -4.62 4.17 22.24
CA LEU A 44 -5.75 4.96 21.82
C LEU A 44 -6.37 4.26 20.61
N PRO A 45 -7.71 4.15 20.57
CA PRO A 45 -8.38 3.48 19.47
C PRO A 45 -8.08 4.19 18.16
N ILE A 46 -8.08 3.43 17.06
CA ILE A 46 -7.91 3.99 15.72
C ILE A 46 -9.01 5.02 15.48
N LEU A 47 -8.61 6.22 15.08
CA LEU A 47 -9.54 7.31 14.84
C LEU A 47 -10.38 7.00 13.59
N ARG A 48 -11.71 6.96 13.76
CA ARG A 48 -12.69 6.83 12.67
C ARG A 48 -13.32 8.19 12.36
N ILE A 49 -13.24 8.62 11.11
CA ILE A 49 -13.85 9.86 10.61
C ILE A 49 -14.62 9.55 9.33
N ASP A 50 -15.95 9.54 9.41
CA ASP A 50 -16.85 9.19 8.29
C ASP A 50 -17.16 10.41 7.40
N ASP A 51 -16.11 11.13 7.04
CA ASP A 51 -16.12 12.28 6.14
C ASP A 51 -14.76 12.31 5.45
N TYR A 52 -14.74 12.07 4.13
CA TYR A 52 -13.50 11.88 3.39
C TYR A 52 -12.55 13.09 3.45
N GLU A 53 -13.09 14.31 3.39
CA GLU A 53 -12.27 15.53 3.42
C GLU A 53 -11.69 15.76 4.82
N LYS A 54 -12.48 15.54 5.88
CA LYS A 54 -12.00 15.64 7.27
C LYS A 54 -11.01 14.54 7.61
N ALA A 55 -11.25 13.30 7.18
CA ALA A 55 -10.36 12.17 7.40
C ALA A 55 -9.01 12.40 6.70
N THR A 56 -9.05 12.91 5.46
CA THR A 56 -7.85 13.31 4.72
C THR A 56 -7.07 14.41 5.42
N CYS A 57 -7.74 15.48 5.87
CA CYS A 57 -7.08 16.55 6.62
C CYS A 57 -6.39 16.02 7.89
N ASN A 58 -7.06 15.15 8.64
CA ASN A 58 -6.47 14.56 9.85
C ASN A 58 -5.28 13.67 9.50
N ALA A 59 -5.40 12.81 8.49
CA ALA A 59 -4.32 11.89 8.11
C ALA A 59 -3.06 12.63 7.65
N ILE A 60 -3.21 13.76 6.97
CA ILE A 60 -2.09 14.64 6.61
C ILE A 60 -1.46 15.26 7.87
N GLN A 61 -2.27 15.77 8.80
CA GLN A 61 -1.79 16.44 10.01
C GLN A 61 -1.09 15.47 10.97
N SER A 62 -1.56 14.23 11.06
CA SER A 62 -1.03 13.20 11.94
C SER A 62 -0.04 12.25 11.27
N GLN A 63 0.38 12.53 10.02
CA GLN A 63 1.22 11.65 9.20
C GLN A 63 0.79 10.18 9.29
N SER A 64 -0.45 9.90 8.91
CA SER A 64 -1.07 8.59 9.09
C SER A 64 -1.51 7.96 7.77
N MET A 65 -1.56 6.63 7.73
CA MET A 65 -2.21 5.90 6.66
C MET A 65 -3.71 6.14 6.74
N LEU A 66 -4.34 6.50 5.62
CA LEU A 66 -5.78 6.68 5.54
C LEU A 66 -6.40 5.47 4.83
N LEU A 67 -7.12 4.63 5.57
CA LEU A 67 -7.94 3.55 5.01
C LEU A 67 -9.35 4.07 4.80
N VAL A 68 -9.82 4.06 3.54
CA VAL A 68 -11.17 4.45 3.17
C VAL A 68 -11.93 3.22 2.71
N SER A 69 -13.06 2.97 3.37
CA SER A 69 -14.00 1.93 3.01
C SER A 69 -15.24 2.58 2.36
N ILE A 70 -15.42 2.33 1.07
CA ILE A 70 -16.61 2.73 0.31
C ILE A 70 -17.63 1.60 0.42
N GLU A 71 -18.68 1.84 1.19
CA GLU A 71 -19.75 0.89 1.45
C GLU A 71 -20.80 0.89 0.31
N PRO A 72 -21.40 -0.27 -0.01
CA PRO A 72 -22.53 -0.30 -0.93
C PRO A 72 -23.71 0.53 -0.39
N ASN A 73 -24.64 0.93 -1.26
CA ASN A 73 -25.90 1.53 -0.80
C ASN A 73 -26.74 0.43 -0.12
N CYS A 74 -26.75 0.40 1.21
CA CYS A 74 -27.55 -0.56 1.95
C CYS A 74 -29.01 -0.08 2.03
N THR A 75 -29.94 -0.91 1.57
CA THR A 75 -31.37 -0.74 1.86
C THR A 75 -31.76 -1.41 3.18
N SER A 76 -30.83 -2.06 3.89
CA SER A 76 -31.04 -2.70 5.19
C SER A 76 -29.92 -2.34 6.17
N ILE A 77 -30.28 -2.10 7.44
CA ILE A 77 -29.46 -1.33 8.39
C ILE A 77 -28.27 -2.11 8.97
N ASP A 78 -28.24 -3.45 8.90
CA ASP A 78 -27.23 -4.25 9.63
C ASP A 78 -26.52 -5.38 8.83
N ALA A 79 -26.98 -5.74 7.62
CA ALA A 79 -26.50 -6.94 6.91
C ALA A 79 -25.31 -6.71 5.96
N ASP A 80 -24.99 -5.45 5.63
CA ASP A 80 -24.15 -5.13 4.47
C ASP A 80 -22.79 -4.47 4.82
N ASP A 81 -22.55 -4.02 6.07
CA ASP A 81 -21.26 -3.45 6.52
C ASP A 81 -20.28 -4.53 7.00
N VAL A 82 -20.06 -5.56 6.19
CA VAL A 82 -19.20 -6.70 6.55
C VAL A 82 -17.77 -6.24 6.84
N VAL A 83 -17.28 -5.24 6.10
CA VAL A 83 -15.93 -4.70 6.31
C VAL A 83 -15.85 -3.86 7.55
N GLY A 84 -16.82 -2.99 7.79
CA GLY A 84 -16.82 -2.19 9.00
C GLY A 84 -16.91 -3.04 10.25
N GLN A 85 -17.78 -4.07 10.26
CA GLN A 85 -17.84 -5.06 11.34
C GLN A 85 -16.50 -5.80 11.51
N TRP A 86 -15.81 -6.15 10.42
CA TRP A 86 -14.48 -6.77 10.49
C TRP A 86 -13.43 -5.84 11.10
N LEU A 87 -13.42 -4.56 10.67
CA LEU A 87 -12.51 -3.54 11.19
C LEU A 87 -12.79 -3.21 12.66
N ASP A 88 -14.03 -3.35 13.14
CA ASP A 88 -14.40 -3.09 14.54
C ASP A 88 -14.01 -4.25 15.49
N GLN A 89 -13.57 -5.39 14.97
CA GLN A 89 -13.07 -6.49 15.81
C GLN A 89 -11.81 -6.08 16.57
N GLU A 90 -11.76 -6.37 17.88
CA GLU A 90 -10.63 -6.02 18.75
C GLU A 90 -9.29 -6.57 18.24
N ALA A 91 -9.28 -7.80 17.73
CA ALA A 91 -8.07 -8.41 17.18
C ALA A 91 -7.54 -7.65 15.95
N ILE A 92 -8.44 -7.11 15.12
CA ILE A 92 -8.09 -6.33 13.93
C ILE A 92 -7.64 -4.93 14.31
N GLN A 93 -8.35 -4.27 15.23
CA GLN A 93 -7.90 -2.99 15.81
C GLN A 93 -6.48 -3.09 16.38
N LYS A 94 -6.21 -4.13 17.18
CA LYS A 94 -4.86 -4.39 17.71
C LYS A 94 -3.84 -4.65 16.61
N LEU A 95 -4.22 -5.34 15.52
CA LEU A 95 -3.30 -5.58 14.41
C LEU A 95 -2.84 -4.28 13.75
N PHE A 96 -3.77 -3.35 13.51
CA PHE A 96 -3.45 -2.04 12.94
C PHE A 96 -2.72 -1.13 13.94
N LEU A 97 -3.08 -1.14 15.22
CA LEU A 97 -2.36 -0.39 16.28
C LEU A 97 -0.92 -0.87 16.46
N ASN A 98 -0.70 -2.19 16.35
CA ASN A 98 0.63 -2.78 16.42
C ASN A 98 1.40 -2.70 15.09
N SER A 99 0.78 -2.20 14.02
CA SER A 99 1.53 -1.85 12.83
C SER A 99 2.44 -0.65 13.16
N GLN A 100 3.65 -0.61 12.62
CA GLN A 100 4.62 0.45 12.91
C GLN A 100 4.21 1.84 12.36
N THR A 101 2.97 1.98 11.88
CA THR A 101 2.46 3.15 11.18
C THR A 101 1.10 3.53 11.76
N PRO A 102 0.85 4.81 12.08
CA PRO A 102 -0.46 5.24 12.57
C PRO A 102 -1.51 5.18 11.46
N TRP A 103 -2.77 4.93 11.84
CA TRP A 103 -3.90 4.77 10.92
C TRP A 103 -5.07 5.68 11.27
N ILE A 104 -5.79 6.10 10.23
CA ILE A 104 -7.12 6.70 10.30
C ILE A 104 -8.05 5.88 9.41
N PHE A 105 -9.24 5.56 9.93
CA PHE A 105 -10.28 4.90 9.18
C PHE A 105 -11.35 5.90 8.75
N CYS A 106 -11.86 5.71 7.53
CA CYS A 106 -12.94 6.50 6.97
C CYS A 106 -13.95 5.55 6.33
N ARG A 107 -15.20 5.57 6.80
CA ARG A 107 -16.29 4.82 6.17
C ARG A 107 -17.26 5.79 5.53
N ILE A 108 -17.58 5.55 4.26
CA ILE A 108 -18.41 6.44 3.43
C ILE A 108 -19.31 5.61 2.52
N ALA A 109 -20.43 6.18 2.08
CA ALA A 109 -21.32 5.53 1.14
C ALA A 109 -20.80 5.63 -0.30
N ILE A 110 -21.13 4.68 -1.16
CA ILE A 110 -20.83 4.73 -2.61
C ILE A 110 -21.45 5.95 -3.33
N THR A 111 -22.45 6.58 -2.72
CA THR A 111 -23.08 7.80 -3.21
C THR A 111 -22.36 9.07 -2.77
N ASP A 112 -21.39 8.98 -1.87
CA ASP A 112 -20.64 10.14 -1.42
C ASP A 112 -19.83 10.77 -2.54
N THR A 113 -19.80 12.10 -2.51
CA THR A 113 -19.29 12.93 -3.58
C THR A 113 -18.19 13.85 -3.11
N ILE A 114 -17.25 14.14 -4.02
CA ILE A 114 -16.21 15.14 -3.86
C ILE A 114 -16.34 16.22 -4.93
N HIS A 115 -15.72 17.38 -4.67
CA HIS A 115 -15.61 18.45 -5.67
C HIS A 115 -14.33 18.26 -6.50
N LEU A 116 -14.49 17.90 -7.78
CA LEU A 116 -13.41 17.79 -8.76
C LEU A 116 -13.63 18.82 -9.87
N ASP A 117 -12.65 19.70 -10.08
CA ASP A 117 -12.68 20.75 -11.13
C ASP A 117 -13.96 21.59 -11.17
N GLY A 118 -14.52 21.88 -9.98
CA GLY A 118 -15.76 22.66 -9.83
C GLY A 118 -17.05 21.86 -10.06
N SER A 119 -16.94 20.56 -10.40
CA SER A 119 -18.05 19.62 -10.53
C SER A 119 -18.14 18.69 -9.32
N LYS A 120 -19.36 18.34 -8.93
CA LYS A 120 -19.63 17.33 -7.90
C LYS A 120 -19.62 15.95 -8.56
N THR A 121 -18.64 15.11 -8.22
CA THR A 121 -18.51 13.74 -8.72
C THR A 121 -18.58 12.75 -7.57
N ARG A 122 -19.11 11.54 -7.79
CA ARG A 122 -18.98 10.47 -6.79
C ARG A 122 -17.50 10.14 -6.60
N LEU A 123 -17.09 9.91 -5.37
CA LEU A 123 -15.68 9.59 -5.08
C LEU A 123 -15.25 8.33 -5.83
N VAL A 124 -16.10 7.30 -5.86
CA VAL A 124 -15.83 6.02 -6.54
C VAL A 124 -15.59 6.16 -8.05
N ASP A 125 -16.07 7.25 -8.67
CA ASP A 125 -15.89 7.52 -10.10
C ASP A 125 -14.61 8.34 -10.38
N HIS A 126 -13.84 8.70 -9.36
CA HIS A 126 -12.59 9.41 -9.55
C HIS A 126 -11.60 8.54 -10.35
N PRO A 127 -10.92 9.07 -11.39
CA PRO A 127 -10.05 8.25 -12.26
C PRO A 127 -8.94 7.49 -11.54
N SER A 128 -8.44 8.00 -10.40
CA SER A 128 -7.43 7.30 -9.59
C SER A 128 -7.96 6.06 -8.87
N LEU A 129 -9.28 5.87 -8.84
CA LEU A 129 -9.98 4.75 -8.23
C LEU A 129 -10.58 3.79 -9.27
N ALA A 130 -10.15 3.87 -10.54
CA ALA A 130 -10.62 2.98 -11.59
C ALA A 130 -10.49 1.47 -11.23
N GLU A 131 -9.45 1.11 -10.45
CA GLU A 131 -9.23 -0.26 -9.96
C GLU A 131 -10.29 -0.73 -8.93
N LEU A 132 -11.14 0.17 -8.39
CA LEU A 132 -12.34 -0.20 -7.62
C LEU A 132 -13.49 -0.72 -8.50
N ARG A 133 -13.33 -0.71 -9.84
CA ARG A 133 -14.34 -1.17 -10.81
C ARG A 133 -15.66 -0.40 -10.68
N HIS A 134 -15.59 0.90 -10.36
CA HIS A 134 -16.73 1.79 -10.13
C HIS A 134 -17.72 1.29 -9.05
N GLY A 135 -17.27 0.39 -8.16
CA GLY A 135 -18.09 -0.26 -7.15
C GLY A 135 -17.56 -0.04 -5.72
N PRO A 136 -18.23 -0.64 -4.73
CA PRO A 136 -17.78 -0.58 -3.35
C PRO A 136 -16.43 -1.28 -3.19
N GLY A 137 -15.68 -0.89 -2.17
CA GLY A 137 -14.34 -1.40 -1.93
C GLY A 137 -13.53 -0.54 -1.01
N ILE A 138 -12.24 -0.84 -0.96
CA ILE A 138 -11.33 -0.24 0.01
C ILE A 138 -10.17 0.35 -0.77
N PHE A 139 -9.73 1.54 -0.38
CA PHE A 139 -8.45 2.07 -0.83
C PHE A 139 -7.69 2.67 0.34
N VAL A 140 -6.36 2.70 0.22
CA VAL A 140 -5.47 3.23 1.23
C VAL A 140 -4.60 4.32 0.62
N VAL A 141 -4.56 5.48 1.26
CA VAL A 141 -3.65 6.58 0.91
C VAL A 141 -2.56 6.69 1.96
N ASP A 142 -1.31 6.79 1.52
CA ASP A 142 -0.17 6.93 2.42
C ASP A 142 0.16 8.40 2.66
N TYR A 143 -0.08 8.89 3.88
CA TYR A 143 0.45 10.18 4.35
C TYR A 143 1.49 10.01 5.46
N ALA A 144 1.83 8.77 5.80
CA ALA A 144 2.71 8.46 6.91
C ALA A 144 4.19 8.42 6.53
N HIS A 145 4.49 8.06 5.28
CA HIS A 145 5.85 7.97 4.78
C HIS A 145 6.20 9.18 3.93
N ASP A 146 7.40 9.72 4.12
CA ASP A 146 7.91 10.89 3.37
C ASP A 146 8.51 10.53 2.00
N ASP A 147 8.43 9.26 1.57
CA ASP A 147 8.90 8.83 0.26
C ASP A 147 8.00 9.40 -0.86
N PRO A 148 8.53 10.24 -1.78
CA PRO A 148 7.74 10.84 -2.87
C PRO A 148 7.05 9.84 -3.81
N ALA A 149 7.50 8.59 -3.85
CA ALA A 149 6.89 7.53 -4.65
C ALA A 149 5.54 7.07 -4.09
N ILE A 150 5.28 7.27 -2.79
CA ILE A 150 4.10 6.77 -2.08
C ILE A 150 3.36 7.84 -1.27
N ASN A 151 4.04 8.91 -0.83
CA ASN A 151 3.42 10.00 -0.08
C ASN A 151 2.29 10.67 -0.88
N ALA A 152 1.14 10.83 -0.23
CA ALA A 152 -0.12 11.30 -0.81
C ALA A 152 -0.56 10.49 -2.05
N ARG A 153 -0.19 9.20 -2.14
CA ARG A 153 -0.61 8.27 -3.19
C ARG A 153 -1.51 7.20 -2.65
N ILE A 154 -2.40 6.71 -3.51
CA ILE A 154 -3.10 5.46 -3.24
C ILE A 154 -2.09 4.32 -3.36
N VAL A 155 -1.93 3.56 -2.29
CA VAL A 155 -0.95 2.47 -2.16
C VAL A 155 -1.62 1.09 -2.04
N SER A 156 -2.93 1.02 -1.88
CA SER A 156 -3.70 -0.22 -1.96
C SER A 156 -5.11 0.06 -2.44
N ILE A 157 -5.66 -0.84 -3.26
CA ILE A 157 -7.05 -0.82 -3.72
C ILE A 157 -7.56 -2.26 -3.71
N LEU A 158 -8.68 -2.52 -3.04
CA LEU A 158 -9.33 -3.82 -2.95
C LEU A 158 -10.81 -3.64 -3.36
N PRO A 159 -11.19 -3.91 -4.63
CA PRO A 159 -12.57 -3.86 -5.07
C PRO A 159 -13.37 -4.97 -4.39
N ARG A 160 -14.59 -4.69 -3.92
CA ARG A 160 -15.53 -5.74 -3.51
C ARG A 160 -16.28 -6.30 -4.71
N THR A 161 -16.41 -5.52 -5.78
CA THR A 161 -16.91 -6.00 -7.07
C THR A 161 -16.01 -7.15 -7.55
N PRO A 162 -16.55 -8.36 -7.76
CA PRO A 162 -15.75 -9.51 -8.18
C PRO A 162 -15.03 -9.31 -9.51
N GLY A 163 -13.86 -9.92 -9.64
CA GLY A 163 -13.07 -9.93 -10.87
C GLY A 163 -13.06 -11.31 -11.50
N LYS A 164 -12.26 -11.49 -12.54
CA LYS A 164 -12.04 -12.82 -13.13
C LYS A 164 -11.22 -13.72 -12.21
N PHE A 165 -10.23 -13.15 -11.51
CA PHE A 165 -9.29 -13.91 -10.68
C PHE A 165 -9.31 -13.45 -9.21
N TYR A 166 -9.36 -12.15 -8.97
CA TYR A 166 -9.45 -11.60 -7.62
C TYR A 166 -10.88 -11.67 -7.08
N GLN A 167 -11.01 -12.25 -5.89
CA GLN A 167 -12.25 -12.27 -5.11
C GLN A 167 -11.99 -11.60 -3.77
N PHE A 168 -12.86 -10.70 -3.36
CA PHE A 168 -12.74 -10.02 -2.08
C PHE A 168 -13.07 -10.95 -0.92
N SER A 169 -12.30 -10.82 0.17
CA SER A 169 -12.60 -11.39 1.48
C SER A 169 -12.32 -10.33 2.55
N PRO A 170 -13.17 -10.18 3.59
CA PRO A 170 -12.89 -9.29 4.72
C PRO A 170 -11.54 -9.56 5.39
N SER A 171 -11.09 -10.83 5.39
CA SER A 171 -9.78 -11.22 5.94
C SER A 171 -8.60 -10.54 5.24
N HIS A 172 -8.78 -9.98 4.05
CA HIS A 172 -7.74 -9.19 3.39
C HIS A 172 -7.34 -7.93 4.18
N MET A 173 -8.17 -7.46 5.12
CA MET A 173 -7.80 -6.37 6.04
C MET A 173 -6.62 -6.74 6.93
N ASN A 174 -6.49 -8.01 7.28
CA ASN A 174 -5.38 -8.52 8.07
C ASN A 174 -4.06 -8.35 7.30
N GLU A 175 -4.12 -8.55 5.98
CA GLU A 175 -2.97 -8.35 5.11
C GLU A 175 -2.63 -6.87 4.96
N ILE A 176 -3.63 -6.02 4.72
CA ILE A 176 -3.44 -4.57 4.52
C ILE A 176 -2.69 -3.92 5.68
N ALA A 177 -3.03 -4.29 6.92
CA ALA A 177 -2.41 -3.78 8.13
C ALA A 177 -0.89 -4.07 8.20
N THR A 178 -0.44 -5.15 7.57
CA THR A 178 0.93 -5.67 7.70
C THR A 178 1.70 -5.69 6.38
N LEU A 179 1.10 -5.19 5.29
CA LEU A 179 1.81 -5.01 4.04
C LEU A 179 2.92 -3.96 4.24
N PRO A 180 4.15 -4.21 3.77
CA PRO A 180 5.23 -3.24 3.88
C PRO A 180 4.94 -1.97 3.06
N PRO A 181 5.55 -0.82 3.42
CA PRO A 181 5.47 0.39 2.60
C PRO A 181 5.92 0.12 1.17
N GLY A 182 5.21 0.70 0.20
CA GLY A 182 5.47 0.46 -1.21
C GLY A 182 4.37 1.03 -2.10
N THR A 183 4.66 1.14 -3.39
CA THR A 183 3.69 1.64 -4.38
C THR A 183 2.51 0.69 -4.53
N LEU A 184 1.42 1.18 -5.14
CA LEU A 184 0.23 0.36 -5.42
C LEU A 184 0.58 -0.96 -6.12
N THR A 185 1.48 -0.95 -7.11
CA THR A 185 1.86 -2.15 -7.86
C THR A 185 2.66 -3.14 -7.02
N GLN A 186 3.57 -2.66 -6.18
CA GLN A 186 4.36 -3.51 -5.28
C GLN A 186 3.46 -4.16 -4.22
N ARG A 187 2.61 -3.36 -3.56
CA ARG A 187 1.70 -3.84 -2.51
C ARG A 187 0.65 -4.79 -3.07
N SER A 188 0.11 -4.54 -4.26
CA SER A 188 -0.82 -5.47 -4.93
C SER A 188 -0.19 -6.82 -5.26
N MET A 189 1.08 -6.86 -5.70
CA MET A 189 1.80 -8.11 -5.92
C MET A 189 2.03 -8.88 -4.61
N ILE A 190 2.47 -8.20 -3.55
CA ILE A 190 2.70 -8.82 -2.24
C ILE A 190 1.38 -9.35 -1.67
N LEU A 191 0.29 -8.59 -1.80
CA LEU A 191 -1.05 -9.02 -1.40
C LEU A 191 -1.47 -10.29 -2.15
N ALA A 192 -1.31 -10.33 -3.47
CA ALA A 192 -1.67 -11.51 -4.28
C ALA A 192 -0.91 -12.78 -3.85
N VAL A 193 0.36 -12.64 -3.44
CA VAL A 193 1.13 -13.77 -2.88
C VAL A 193 0.58 -14.19 -1.51
N ARG A 194 0.24 -13.23 -0.62
CA ARG A 194 -0.27 -13.50 0.73
C ARG A 194 -1.63 -14.19 0.74
N ILE A 195 -2.54 -13.76 -0.14
CA ILE A 195 -3.90 -14.30 -0.22
C ILE A 195 -4.00 -15.59 -1.03
N HIS A 196 -2.89 -16.06 -1.62
CA HIS A 196 -2.89 -17.33 -2.35
C HIS A 196 -3.24 -18.50 -1.41
N PRO A 197 -4.14 -19.44 -1.80
CA PRO A 197 -4.64 -20.50 -0.90
C PRO A 197 -3.57 -21.41 -0.27
N GLU A 198 -2.41 -21.55 -0.93
CA GLU A 198 -1.29 -22.36 -0.42
C GLU A 198 -0.34 -21.61 0.53
N HIS A 199 -0.62 -20.34 0.86
CA HIS A 199 0.18 -19.51 1.79
C HIS A 199 1.70 -19.58 1.54
N PRO A 200 2.16 -19.21 0.33
CA PRO A 200 3.58 -19.24 -0.02
C PRO A 200 4.45 -18.37 0.90
N LYS A 201 5.65 -18.86 1.22
CA LYS A 201 6.50 -18.28 2.28
C LYS A 201 7.50 -17.22 1.82
N SER A 202 7.57 -16.90 0.53
CA SER A 202 8.56 -15.94 0.01
C SER A 202 8.41 -14.52 0.56
N ILE A 203 7.21 -14.16 1.01
CA ILE A 203 6.89 -12.86 1.61
C ILE A 203 7.11 -12.79 3.12
N LEU A 204 7.56 -13.88 3.75
CA LEU A 204 7.89 -13.93 5.18
C LEU A 204 9.31 -13.43 5.48
N GLY A 205 10.13 -13.21 4.44
CA GLY A 205 11.44 -12.58 4.56
C GLY A 205 11.35 -11.08 4.77
N THR A 206 12.48 -10.39 4.66
CA THR A 206 12.52 -8.93 4.68
C THR A 206 12.30 -8.37 3.27
N LEU A 207 11.38 -7.40 3.12
CA LEU A 207 11.29 -6.63 1.88
C LEU A 207 12.59 -5.83 1.70
N ASP A 208 13.32 -6.08 0.62
CA ASP A 208 14.61 -5.44 0.37
C ASP A 208 14.46 -4.31 -0.69
N PRO A 209 14.79 -3.05 -0.36
CA PRO A 209 14.64 -1.93 -1.28
C PRO A 209 15.38 -2.09 -2.61
N ILE A 210 16.55 -2.74 -2.61
CA ILE A 210 17.31 -2.98 -3.84
C ILE A 210 16.58 -4.02 -4.69
N LEU A 211 16.04 -5.09 -4.09
CA LEU A 211 15.26 -6.09 -4.85
C LEU A 211 13.97 -5.49 -5.41
N VAL A 212 13.31 -4.63 -4.66
CA VAL A 212 12.11 -3.91 -5.09
C VAL A 212 12.42 -2.98 -6.27
N GLU A 213 13.50 -2.21 -6.19
CA GLU A 213 13.95 -1.33 -7.29
C GLU A 213 14.26 -2.12 -8.56
N GLU A 214 14.94 -3.25 -8.42
CA GLU A 214 15.32 -4.12 -9.54
C GLU A 214 14.10 -4.83 -10.16
N ALA A 215 13.15 -5.28 -9.33
CA ALA A 215 11.88 -5.82 -9.79
C ALA A 215 11.06 -4.77 -10.54
N GLN A 216 10.98 -3.54 -10.02
CA GLN A 216 10.30 -2.42 -10.66
C GLN A 216 10.93 -2.05 -12.01
N SER A 217 12.26 -1.95 -12.05
CA SER A 217 13.01 -1.65 -13.28
C SER A 217 12.73 -2.72 -14.35
N HIS A 218 12.70 -4.00 -13.97
CA HIS A 218 12.48 -5.08 -14.93
C HIS A 218 11.02 -5.21 -15.36
N SER A 219 10.05 -5.06 -14.46
CA SER A 219 8.62 -5.00 -14.82
C SER A 219 8.35 -3.85 -15.80
N LEU A 220 8.96 -2.68 -15.57
CA LEU A 220 8.88 -1.55 -16.49
C LEU A 220 9.50 -1.88 -17.85
N TYR A 221 10.68 -2.49 -17.87
CA TYR A 221 11.32 -2.89 -19.12
C TYR A 221 10.48 -3.88 -19.92
N GLN A 222 9.96 -4.94 -19.29
CA GLN A 222 9.06 -5.91 -19.92
C GLN A 222 7.82 -5.24 -20.52
N ALA A 223 7.22 -4.29 -19.78
CA ALA A 223 6.08 -3.50 -20.25
C ALA A 223 6.41 -2.58 -21.43
N GLN A 224 7.62 -1.99 -21.46
CA GLN A 224 8.08 -1.13 -22.56
C GLN A 224 8.28 -1.92 -23.86
N ILE A 225 8.83 -3.13 -23.77
CA ILE A 225 9.09 -3.99 -24.93
C ILE A 225 7.91 -4.91 -25.27
N GLY A 226 6.86 -4.93 -24.43
CA GLY A 226 5.68 -5.77 -24.61
C GLY A 226 5.96 -7.27 -24.51
N LYS A 227 6.98 -7.68 -23.76
CA LYS A 227 7.45 -9.08 -23.74
C LYS A 227 7.93 -9.52 -22.36
N GLN A 228 7.36 -10.63 -21.88
CA GLN A 228 7.83 -11.31 -20.67
C GLN A 228 9.16 -12.04 -20.91
N GLY A 229 10.03 -12.06 -19.91
CA GLY A 229 11.24 -12.89 -19.93
C GLY A 229 12.37 -12.38 -19.03
N HIS A 230 13.37 -13.25 -18.81
CA HIS A 230 14.57 -12.99 -18.00
C HIS A 230 15.62 -12.10 -18.68
N HIS A 231 15.17 -11.07 -19.42
CA HIS A 231 16.04 -10.23 -20.23
C HIS A 231 17.18 -9.64 -19.38
N ASN A 232 18.42 -9.85 -19.83
CA ASN A 232 19.63 -9.38 -19.16
C ASN A 232 19.79 -9.83 -17.69
N TRP A 233 19.19 -10.96 -17.30
CA TRP A 233 19.24 -11.45 -15.92
C TRP A 233 20.68 -11.59 -15.39
N HIS A 234 21.61 -12.09 -16.21
CA HIS A 234 23.03 -12.23 -15.83
C HIS A 234 23.71 -10.90 -15.47
N VAL A 235 23.28 -9.76 -16.03
CA VAL A 235 23.78 -8.43 -15.67
C VAL A 235 23.11 -7.97 -14.38
N ARG A 236 21.77 -8.12 -14.29
CA ARG A 236 20.97 -7.73 -13.13
C ARG A 236 21.41 -8.47 -11.87
N SER A 237 21.59 -9.78 -11.94
CA SER A 237 22.00 -10.61 -10.81
C SER A 237 23.37 -10.23 -10.26
N ARG A 238 24.35 -9.92 -11.13
CA ARG A 238 25.66 -9.39 -10.71
C ARG A 238 25.55 -8.02 -10.04
N ARG A 239 24.71 -7.13 -10.58
CA ARG A 239 24.46 -5.82 -9.98
C ARG A 239 23.83 -5.96 -8.59
N ILE A 240 22.84 -6.84 -8.44
CA ILE A 240 22.23 -7.16 -7.15
C ILE A 240 23.28 -7.68 -6.16
N LEU A 241 24.08 -8.68 -6.56
CA LEU A 241 25.14 -9.26 -5.73
C LEU A 241 26.22 -8.24 -5.32
N SER A 242 26.48 -7.23 -6.15
CA SER A 242 27.42 -6.15 -5.80
C SER A 242 26.89 -5.18 -4.74
N LYS A 243 25.55 -5.07 -4.60
CA LYS A 243 24.89 -4.19 -3.64
C LYS A 243 24.47 -4.91 -2.36
N ILE A 244 24.14 -6.21 -2.46
CA ILE A 244 23.70 -7.05 -1.35
C ILE A 244 24.80 -8.08 -1.09
N LEU A 245 25.63 -7.80 -0.09
CA LEU A 245 26.64 -8.76 0.38
C LEU A 245 25.96 -9.82 1.26
N PHE A 246 25.59 -10.94 0.65
CA PHE A 246 25.06 -12.10 1.34
C PHE A 246 25.85 -13.36 0.93
N PRO A 247 26.86 -13.77 1.72
CA PRO A 247 27.75 -14.87 1.34
C PRO A 247 26.97 -16.17 1.08
N GLY A 248 27.23 -16.80 -0.06
CA GLY A 248 26.70 -18.13 -0.38
C GLY A 248 25.24 -18.17 -0.88
N SER A 249 24.56 -17.02 -1.04
CA SER A 249 23.24 -16.97 -1.66
C SER A 249 23.29 -16.32 -3.05
N HIS A 250 22.37 -16.75 -3.91
CA HIS A 250 22.19 -16.20 -5.25
C HIS A 250 20.76 -15.71 -5.39
N PRO A 251 20.54 -14.53 -6.00
CA PRO A 251 19.19 -14.06 -6.24
C PRO A 251 18.52 -14.99 -7.25
N THR A 252 17.22 -15.19 -7.11
CA THR A 252 16.36 -15.87 -8.08
C THR A 252 15.37 -14.85 -8.62
N GLU A 253 15.16 -14.85 -9.93
CA GLU A 253 14.13 -14.05 -10.59
C GLU A 253 12.99 -14.95 -11.06
N ILE A 254 11.77 -14.47 -10.88
CA ILE A 254 10.56 -15.03 -11.46
C ILE A 254 9.82 -13.93 -12.21
N VAL A 255 9.27 -14.25 -13.38
CA VAL A 255 8.55 -13.28 -14.23
C VAL A 255 7.29 -13.91 -14.78
N ALA A 256 6.23 -13.12 -14.91
CA ALA A 256 4.98 -13.52 -15.53
C ALA A 256 4.37 -12.34 -16.29
N GLN A 257 3.40 -12.64 -17.14
CA GLN A 257 2.51 -11.63 -17.72
C GLN A 257 1.06 -12.05 -17.53
N SER A 258 0.17 -11.07 -17.42
CA SER A 258 -1.28 -11.29 -17.39
C SER A 258 -1.82 -11.60 -18.79
N TRP A 259 -3.11 -11.94 -18.87
CA TRP A 259 -3.85 -11.80 -20.12
C TRP A 259 -4.17 -10.32 -20.41
N GLU A 260 -4.57 -10.05 -21.66
CA GLU A 260 -5.05 -8.73 -22.08
C GLU A 260 -6.31 -8.33 -21.31
N HIS A 261 -6.49 -7.01 -21.13
CA HIS A 261 -7.69 -6.39 -20.55
C HIS A 261 -8.00 -6.75 -19.09
N GLN A 262 -7.01 -7.23 -18.34
CA GLN A 262 -7.13 -7.37 -16.90
C GLN A 262 -6.80 -6.06 -16.16
N ASP A 263 -7.48 -5.84 -15.04
CA ASP A 263 -7.11 -4.80 -14.08
C ASP A 263 -5.91 -5.23 -13.22
N LEU A 264 -5.43 -4.35 -12.34
CA LEU A 264 -4.21 -4.59 -11.58
C LEU A 264 -4.31 -5.84 -10.69
N LEU A 265 -5.38 -5.98 -9.90
CA LEU A 265 -5.47 -7.06 -8.92
C LEU A 265 -5.75 -8.41 -9.57
N ASP A 266 -6.60 -8.46 -10.60
CA ASP A 266 -6.77 -9.68 -11.39
C ASP A 266 -5.43 -10.13 -11.98
N SER A 267 -4.66 -9.18 -12.52
CA SER A 267 -3.33 -9.45 -13.09
C SER A 267 -2.33 -9.96 -12.06
N CYS A 268 -2.35 -9.41 -10.83
CA CYS A 268 -1.48 -9.88 -9.76
C CYS A 268 -1.82 -11.32 -9.38
N VAL A 269 -3.10 -11.63 -9.17
CA VAL A 269 -3.56 -12.99 -8.81
C VAL A 269 -3.26 -13.99 -9.94
N ASP A 270 -3.52 -13.62 -11.19
CA ASP A 270 -3.24 -14.45 -12.36
C ASP A 270 -1.74 -14.71 -12.55
N CYS A 271 -0.88 -13.71 -12.31
CA CYS A 271 0.58 -13.89 -12.35
C CYS A 271 1.07 -14.88 -11.27
N VAL A 272 0.55 -14.77 -10.03
CA VAL A 272 0.90 -15.70 -8.95
C VAL A 272 0.39 -17.11 -9.26
N HIS A 273 -0.83 -17.22 -9.81
CA HIS A 273 -1.39 -18.49 -10.26
C HIS A 273 -0.56 -19.12 -11.40
N SER A 274 -0.05 -18.31 -12.31
CA SER A 274 0.85 -18.75 -13.39
C SER A 274 2.18 -19.26 -12.83
N TRP A 275 2.77 -18.58 -11.84
CA TRP A 275 3.96 -19.08 -11.14
C TRP A 275 3.72 -20.41 -10.43
N ARG A 276 2.53 -20.60 -9.84
CA ARG A 276 2.13 -21.85 -9.19
C ARG A 276 2.17 -23.06 -10.13
N HIS A 277 1.96 -22.86 -11.43
CA HIS A 277 1.97 -23.93 -12.44
C HIS A 277 3.36 -24.24 -13.01
N SER A 278 4.40 -23.48 -12.64
CA SER A 278 5.78 -23.75 -13.03
C SER A 278 6.58 -24.22 -11.80
N PRO A 279 7.08 -25.46 -11.76
CA PRO A 279 7.86 -25.95 -10.62
C PRO A 279 9.06 -25.06 -10.27
N GLY A 280 9.73 -24.50 -11.28
CA GLY A 280 10.86 -23.57 -11.08
C GLY A 280 10.44 -22.28 -10.37
N HIS A 281 9.39 -21.61 -10.87
CA HIS A 281 8.88 -20.39 -10.25
C HIS A 281 8.26 -20.68 -8.87
N TRP A 282 7.45 -21.73 -8.76
CA TRP A 282 6.78 -22.07 -7.51
C TRP A 282 7.76 -22.44 -6.41
N ASN A 283 8.88 -23.11 -6.72
CA ASN A 283 9.91 -23.38 -5.73
C ASN A 283 10.51 -22.10 -5.13
N ALA A 284 10.60 -21.01 -5.90
CA ALA A 284 11.02 -19.72 -5.38
C ALA A 284 9.90 -19.09 -4.52
N VAL A 285 8.66 -19.05 -5.03
CA VAL A 285 7.53 -18.39 -4.35
C VAL A 285 7.13 -19.10 -3.04
N LYS A 286 7.04 -20.44 -3.06
CA LYS A 286 6.57 -21.24 -1.92
C LYS A 286 7.59 -21.35 -0.78
N SER A 287 8.88 -21.24 -1.09
CA SER A 287 9.96 -21.38 -0.10
C SER A 287 10.08 -20.13 0.76
N LEU A 288 10.59 -20.31 1.98
CA LEU A 288 11.08 -19.18 2.75
C LEU A 288 12.23 -18.51 1.99
N GLN A 289 12.20 -17.18 1.97
CA GLN A 289 13.23 -16.33 1.40
C GLN A 289 13.71 -15.41 2.51
N THR A 290 15.01 -15.12 2.58
CA THR A 290 15.56 -14.16 3.54
C THR A 290 15.21 -12.73 3.16
N ARG A 291 15.24 -12.44 1.85
CA ARG A 291 14.92 -11.13 1.27
C ARG A 291 14.08 -11.28 0.02
N PHE A 292 13.16 -10.35 -0.23
CA PHE A 292 12.33 -10.36 -1.42
C PHE A 292 12.01 -8.96 -1.94
N GLY A 293 11.61 -8.87 -3.21
CA GLY A 293 11.03 -7.69 -3.84
C GLY A 293 10.11 -8.11 -5.00
N TYR A 294 8.98 -7.42 -5.13
CA TYR A 294 7.98 -7.67 -6.18
C TYR A 294 7.51 -6.35 -6.79
N ASP A 295 7.25 -6.32 -8.10
CA ASP A 295 6.54 -5.22 -8.78
C ASP A 295 5.84 -5.73 -10.04
N ILE A 296 4.87 -4.98 -10.54
CA ILE A 296 4.16 -5.25 -11.79
C ILE A 296 3.94 -3.94 -12.57
N ARG A 297 4.00 -3.98 -13.91
CA ARG A 297 3.75 -2.81 -14.76
C ARG A 297 2.89 -3.14 -15.97
N ARG A 298 1.98 -2.23 -16.29
CA ARG A 298 1.13 -2.32 -17.48
C ARG A 298 1.86 -1.80 -18.72
N GLY A 299 1.93 -2.61 -19.76
CA GLY A 299 2.40 -2.23 -21.09
C GLY A 299 1.33 -1.47 -21.87
N LYS A 300 1.73 -0.83 -22.98
CA LYS A 300 0.81 -0.12 -23.89
C LYS A 300 -0.21 -1.04 -24.56
N ASN A 301 0.07 -2.33 -24.60
CA ASN A 301 -0.80 -3.40 -25.07
C ASN A 301 -1.84 -3.88 -24.04
N ASN A 302 -2.00 -3.18 -22.91
CA ASN A 302 -2.94 -3.56 -21.83
C ASN A 302 -2.66 -4.92 -21.19
N VAL A 303 -1.41 -5.37 -21.26
CA VAL A 303 -0.90 -6.54 -20.54
C VAL A 303 -0.05 -6.07 -19.37
N TRP A 304 -0.15 -6.75 -18.24
CA TRP A 304 0.68 -6.49 -17.07
C TRP A 304 1.86 -7.46 -17.02
N TYR A 305 3.02 -6.97 -16.62
CA TYR A 305 4.28 -7.73 -16.57
C TYR A 305 4.81 -7.70 -15.14
N ALA A 306 4.83 -8.86 -14.49
CA ALA A 306 5.22 -9.03 -13.09
C ALA A 306 6.65 -9.55 -12.99
N THR A 307 7.35 -9.07 -11.96
CA THR A 307 8.70 -9.54 -11.58
C THR A 307 8.73 -9.76 -10.08
N GLY A 308 9.26 -10.90 -9.66
CA GLY A 308 9.70 -11.16 -8.29
C GLY A 308 11.19 -11.47 -8.27
N ILE A 309 11.91 -10.93 -7.29
CA ILE A 309 13.32 -11.21 -7.07
C ILE A 309 13.52 -11.55 -5.59
N MET A 310 14.16 -12.68 -5.31
CA MET A 310 14.31 -13.17 -3.93
C MET A 310 15.69 -13.76 -3.67
N PHE A 311 16.10 -13.74 -2.41
CA PHE A 311 17.26 -14.47 -1.90
C PHE A 311 16.81 -15.58 -0.95
N ARG A 312 17.34 -16.77 -1.17
CA ARG A 312 17.21 -17.88 -0.22
C ARG A 312 18.24 -17.75 0.89
#